data_AF-A0A6C0CP38-F1
#
_entry.id   AF-A0A6C0CP38-F1
#
_cell.length_a   1.000
_cell.length_b   1.000
_cell.length_c   1.000
_cell.angle_alpha   90.00
_cell.angle_beta   90.00
_cell.angle_gamma   90.00
#
_symmetry.space_group_name_H-M   'P 1'
#
loop_
_entity.id
_entity.type
_entity.pdbx_description
1 polymer ?
#
loop_
_entity_poly.entity_id
_entity_poly.type
_entity_poly.pdbx_seq_one_letter_code
_entity_poly.pdbx_strand_id
1 'polypeptide(L)'
;MDIKKELNARLDLGLVRYGHGVRVDDDTTTWGTPKNSWMEMAKEELLDAIIYVVADYIRTCGDRGENDDNELIMKYAIDLKLIKSEKHRLVLWNLGYLLGGDLL
;
A
#
# COMPACT_ATOMS: atom_id res chain seq x y z
N MET A 1 9.16 -17.54 2.82
CA MET A 1 8.93 -16.16 3.30
C MET A 1 9.01 -16.20 4.81
N ASP A 2 9.97 -15.50 5.41
CA ASP A 2 10.10 -15.42 6.87
C ASP A 2 9.63 -14.03 7.30
N ILE A 3 8.34 -13.95 7.61
CA ILE A 3 7.66 -12.70 7.96
C ILE A 3 8.36 -12.00 9.12
N LYS A 4 8.88 -12.76 10.10
CA LYS A 4 9.58 -12.18 11.25
C LYS A 4 10.85 -11.44 10.82
N LYS A 5 11.62 -12.04 9.90
CA LYS A 5 12.83 -11.41 9.36
C LYS A 5 12.51 -10.13 8.58
N GLU A 6 11.46 -10.16 7.75
CA GLU A 6 11.04 -9.00 6.96
C GLU A 6 10.50 -7.86 7.86
N LEU A 7 9.74 -8.19 8.91
CA LEU A 7 9.29 -7.22 9.91
C LEU A 7 10.47 -6.57 10.64
N ASN A 8 11.45 -7.36 11.08
CA ASN A 8 12.65 -6.81 11.73
C ASN A 8 13.40 -5.85 10.80
N ALA A 9 13.58 -6.22 9.53
CA ALA A 9 14.24 -5.35 8.55
C ALA A 9 13.48 -4.02 8.34
N ARG A 10 12.13 -4.04 8.41
CA ARG A 10 11.31 -2.82 8.33
C ARG A 10 11.47 -1.94 9.58
N LEU A 11 11.53 -2.53 10.77
CA LEU A 11 11.77 -1.80 12.03
C LEU A 11 13.17 -1.18 12.05
N ASP A 12 14.19 -1.90 11.60
CA ASP A 12 15.56 -1.42 11.50
C ASP A 12 15.70 -0.27 10.49
N LEU A 13 14.98 -0.33 9.37
CA LEU A 13 14.95 0.76 8.40
C LEU A 13 14.38 2.04 9.01
N GLY A 14 13.35 1.94 9.85
CA GLY A 14 12.80 3.07 10.60
C GLY A 14 13.83 3.69 11.55
N LEU A 15 14.53 2.84 12.30
CA LEU A 15 15.62 3.26 13.19
C LEU A 15 16.72 4.04 12.44
N VAL A 16 17.14 3.55 11.28
CA VAL A 16 18.17 4.21 10.46
C VAL A 16 17.66 5.54 9.88
N ARG A 17 16.40 5.59 9.42
CA ARG A 17 15.83 6.79 8.78
C ARG A 17 15.49 7.90 9.76
N TYR A 18 14.98 7.56 10.94
CA TYR A 18 14.41 8.52 11.89
C TYR A 18 15.23 8.65 13.18
N GLY A 19 16.27 7.83 13.36
CA GLY A 19 17.10 7.82 14.57
C GLY A 19 16.44 7.15 15.79
N HIS A 20 15.22 6.62 15.63
CA HIS A 20 14.49 5.88 16.65
C HIS A 20 13.50 4.89 16.00
N GLY A 21 13.07 3.89 16.77
CA GLY A 21 12.03 2.94 16.36
C GLY A 21 10.63 3.51 16.58
N VAL A 22 9.61 2.73 16.23
CA VAL A 22 8.20 3.10 16.50
C VAL A 22 7.99 3.20 18.01
N ARG A 23 7.49 4.34 18.50
CA ARG A 23 7.08 4.54 19.90
C ARG A 23 5.57 4.67 19.91
N VAL A 24 4.90 3.83 20.70
CA VAL A 24 3.43 3.73 20.67
C VAL A 24 2.70 5.02 21.05
N ASP A 25 3.37 5.93 21.77
CA ASP A 25 2.83 7.22 22.22
C ASP A 25 3.19 8.40 21.29
N ASP A 26 3.90 8.17 20.18
CA ASP A 26 4.23 9.24 19.23
C ASP A 26 2.96 9.81 18.57
N ASP A 27 2.97 11.13 18.34
CA ASP A 27 1.90 11.82 17.61
C ASP A 27 2.04 11.61 16.10
N THR A 28 1.20 10.74 15.52
CA THR A 28 1.28 10.39 14.11
C THR A 28 0.99 11.57 13.17
N THR A 29 0.37 12.65 13.64
CA THR A 29 0.14 13.86 12.82
C THR A 29 1.44 14.53 12.39
N THR A 30 2.52 14.33 13.14
CA THR A 30 3.86 14.82 12.76
C THR A 30 4.46 14.10 11.54
N TRP A 31 3.80 13.03 11.06
CA TRP A 31 4.21 12.16 9.96
C TRP A 31 3.25 12.26 8.77
N GLY A 32 2.21 13.09 8.85
CA GLY A 32 1.29 13.36 7.75
C GLY A 32 -0.14 12.84 7.94
N THR A 33 -0.41 12.02 8.95
CA THR A 33 -1.78 11.50 9.16
C THR A 33 -2.73 12.62 9.62
N PRO A 34 -3.99 12.65 9.18
CA PRO A 34 -4.98 13.65 9.61
C PRO A 34 -5.32 13.65 11.11
N LYS A 35 -5.07 12.53 11.80
CA LYS A 35 -5.37 12.32 13.22
C LYS A 35 -4.22 11.58 13.88
N ASN A 36 -3.98 11.83 15.17
CA ASN A 36 -3.07 11.04 15.98
C ASN A 36 -3.64 9.63 16.21
N SER A 37 -3.37 8.71 15.28
CA SER A 37 -3.92 7.36 15.24
C SER A 37 -3.04 6.44 14.38
N TRP A 38 -2.44 5.45 15.03
CA TRP A 38 -1.74 4.36 14.34
C TRP A 38 -2.62 3.63 13.33
N MET A 39 -3.94 3.61 13.53
CA MET A 39 -4.83 2.98 12.57
C MET A 39 -5.11 3.81 11.33
N GLU A 40 -5.10 5.14 11.42
CA GLU A 40 -5.18 5.98 10.22
C GLU A 40 -3.86 5.87 9.44
N MET A 41 -2.71 5.81 10.11
CA MET A 41 -1.42 5.53 9.46
C MET A 41 -1.43 4.19 8.73
N ALA A 42 -1.90 3.12 9.39
CA ALA A 42 -2.00 1.81 8.75
C ALA A 42 -2.97 1.82 7.55
N LYS A 43 -4.05 2.60 7.61
CA LYS A 43 -4.98 2.77 6.50
C LYS A 43 -4.32 3.46 5.31
N GLU A 44 -3.54 4.52 5.55
CA GLU A 44 -2.76 5.20 4.50
C GLU A 44 -1.74 4.24 3.85
N GLU A 45 -1.01 3.46 4.64
CA GLU A 45 -0.05 2.47 4.13
C GLU A 45 -0.74 1.33 3.33
N LEU A 46 -1.97 0.95 3.68
CA LEU A 46 -2.76 0.00 2.89
C LEU A 46 -3.24 0.60 1.55
N LEU A 47 -3.57 1.89 1.52
CA LEU A 47 -3.90 2.62 0.29
C LEU A 47 -2.66 2.72 -0.62
N ASP A 48 -1.49 3.02 -0.04
CA ASP A 48 -0.22 3.00 -0.76
C ASP A 48 0.11 1.60 -1.30
N ALA A 49 -0.18 0.54 -0.53
CA ALA A 49 -0.03 -0.82 -0.99
C ALA A 49 -0.91 -1.12 -2.21
N ILE A 50 -2.16 -0.63 -2.26
CA ILE A 50 -3.02 -0.73 -3.46
C ILE A 50 -2.35 -0.07 -4.66
N ILE A 51 -1.86 1.17 -4.49
CA ILE A 51 -1.16 1.93 -5.55
C ILE A 51 0.05 1.13 -6.06
N TYR A 52 0.87 0.58 -5.17
CA TYR A 52 2.08 -0.16 -5.54
C TYR A 52 1.79 -1.49 -6.23
N VAL A 53 0.74 -2.20 -5.79
CA VAL A 53 0.34 -3.46 -6.42
C VAL A 53 -0.23 -3.19 -7.82
N VAL A 54 -1.02 -2.13 -8.00
CA VAL A 54 -1.49 -1.74 -9.33
C VAL A 54 -0.34 -1.29 -10.23
N ALA A 55 0.61 -0.50 -9.70
CA ALA A 55 1.81 -0.10 -10.44
C ALA A 55 2.65 -1.32 -10.87
N ASP A 56 2.79 -2.34 -10.02
CA ASP A 56 3.46 -3.60 -10.39
C ASP A 56 2.69 -4.34 -11.49
N TYR A 57 1.36 -4.37 -11.43
CA TYR A 57 0.53 -4.94 -12.47
C TYR A 57 0.73 -4.23 -13.82
N ILE A 58 0.66 -2.89 -13.84
CA ILE A 58 0.89 -2.09 -15.06
C ILE A 58 2.30 -2.39 -15.61
N ARG A 59 3.32 -2.40 -14.75
CA ARG A 59 4.72 -2.65 -15.14
C ARG A 59 4.94 -4.02 -15.76
N THR A 60 4.24 -5.05 -15.27
CA THR A 60 4.48 -6.46 -15.61
C THR A 60 3.51 -7.02 -16.66
N CYS A 61 2.29 -6.48 -16.75
CA CYS A 61 1.18 -7.06 -17.50
C CYS A 61 0.37 -6.05 -18.33
N GLY A 62 0.49 -4.75 -18.07
CA GLY A 62 -0.29 -3.69 -18.71
C GLY A 62 0.40 -3.03 -19.90
N ASP A 63 -0.37 -2.25 -20.65
CA ASP A 63 0.17 -1.31 -21.64
C ASP A 63 0.71 -0.10 -20.88
N ARG A 64 2.00 0.21 -21.08
CA ARG A 64 2.65 1.34 -20.41
C ARG A 64 2.16 2.65 -21.00
N GLY A 65 1.81 3.61 -20.14
CA GLY A 65 1.66 5.00 -20.56
C GLY A 65 3.01 5.59 -20.98
N GLU A 66 2.99 6.67 -21.77
CA GLU A 66 4.19 7.46 -22.06
C GLU A 66 4.51 8.49 -20.94
N ASN A 67 3.61 8.66 -19.96
CA ASN A 67 3.64 9.70 -18.91
C ASN A 67 3.12 9.17 -17.55
N ASP A 68 2.81 10.08 -16.61
CA ASP A 68 2.14 9.84 -15.33
C ASP A 68 1.00 8.80 -15.42
N ASP A 69 1.19 7.66 -14.76
CA ASP A 69 0.27 6.53 -14.77
C ASP A 69 -0.87 6.66 -13.73
N ASN A 70 -1.01 7.80 -13.04
CA ASN A 70 -2.04 8.00 -12.00
C ASN A 70 -3.47 7.65 -12.46
N GLU A 71 -3.85 8.02 -13.70
CA GLU A 71 -5.16 7.68 -14.25
C GLU A 71 -5.31 6.16 -14.51
N LEU A 72 -4.25 5.50 -14.97
CA LEU A 72 -4.22 4.05 -15.16
C LEU A 72 -4.29 3.32 -13.81
N ILE A 73 -3.58 3.83 -12.80
CA ILE A 73 -3.63 3.29 -11.44
C ILE A 73 -5.07 3.34 -10.93
N MET A 74 -5.74 4.49 -11.03
CA MET A 74 -7.14 4.62 -10.61
C MET A 74 -8.08 3.70 -11.39
N LYS A 75 -7.90 3.58 -12.71
CA LYS A 75 -8.70 2.68 -13.55
C LYS A 75 -8.63 1.22 -13.07
N TYR A 76 -7.43 0.71 -12.80
CA TYR A 76 -7.26 -0.67 -12.35
C TYR A 76 -7.59 -0.88 -10.87
N ALA A 77 -7.41 0.14 -10.02
CA ALA A 77 -7.76 0.07 -8.60
C ALA A 77 -9.28 -0.01 -8.38
N ILE A 78 -10.07 0.66 -9.23
CA ILE A 78 -11.54 0.71 -9.11
C ILE A 78 -12.23 -0.48 -9.79
N ASP A 79 -11.67 -1.02 -10.88
CA ASP A 79 -12.25 -2.17 -11.59
C ASP A 79 -11.24 -3.32 -11.68
N LEU A 80 -11.30 -4.21 -10.69
CA LEU A 80 -10.39 -5.35 -10.59
C LEU A 80 -10.59 -6.38 -11.71
N LYS A 81 -11.69 -6.32 -12.47
CA LYS A 81 -11.96 -7.23 -13.61
C LYS A 81 -11.03 -6.95 -14.79
N LEU A 82 -10.47 -5.74 -14.86
CA LEU A 82 -9.47 -5.37 -15.84
C LEU A 82 -8.08 -5.97 -15.55
N ILE A 83 -7.88 -6.53 -14.35
CA ILE A 83 -6.64 -7.15 -13.91
C ILE A 83 -6.63 -8.64 -14.29
N LYS A 84 -5.83 -8.95 -15.32
CA LYS A 84 -5.67 -10.32 -15.84
C LYS A 84 -4.90 -11.22 -14.87
N SER A 85 -3.93 -10.65 -14.16
CA SER A 85 -3.08 -11.39 -13.22
C SER A 85 -3.86 -11.76 -11.95
N GLU A 86 -4.11 -13.05 -11.75
CA GLU A 86 -4.87 -13.54 -10.59
C GLU A 86 -4.19 -13.16 -9.26
N LYS A 87 -2.86 -13.18 -9.23
CA LYS A 87 -2.07 -12.78 -8.06
C LYS A 87 -2.36 -11.34 -7.66
N HIS A 88 -2.26 -10.40 -8.60
CA HIS A 88 -2.52 -8.97 -8.32
C HIS A 88 -3.98 -8.76 -7.90
N ARG A 89 -4.92 -9.39 -8.61
CA ARG A 89 -6.36 -9.30 -8.31
C ARG A 89 -6.69 -9.79 -6.90
N LEU A 90 -6.14 -10.94 -6.47
CA LEU A 90 -6.35 -11.48 -5.13
C LEU A 90 -5.74 -10.59 -4.04
N VAL A 91 -4.56 -10.02 -4.27
CA VAL A 91 -3.94 -9.11 -3.30
C VAL A 91 -4.79 -7.84 -3.15
N LEU A 92 -5.20 -7.23 -4.25
CA LEU A 92 -6.03 -6.02 -4.24
C LEU A 92 -7.40 -6.25 -3.59
N TRP A 93 -8.04 -7.39 -3.88
CA TRP A 93 -9.29 -7.78 -3.23
C TRP A 93 -9.16 -7.85 -1.70
N ASN A 94 -8.10 -8.50 -1.20
CA ASN A 94 -7.87 -8.60 0.24
C ASN A 94 -7.56 -7.23 0.87
N LEU A 95 -6.80 -6.37 0.19
CA LEU A 95 -6.51 -5.01 0.66
C LEU A 95 -7.80 -4.18 0.75
N GLY A 96 -8.67 -4.26 -0.27
CA GLY A 96 -9.99 -3.60 -0.25
C GLY A 96 -10.87 -4.06 0.91
N TYR A 97 -10.93 -5.39 1.11
CA TYR A 97 -11.68 -5.98 2.22
C TYR A 97 -11.17 -5.50 3.59
N LEU A 98 -9.85 -5.44 3.79
CA LEU A 98 -9.24 -4.92 5.02
C LEU A 98 -9.54 -3.45 5.27
N LEU A 99 -9.72 -2.66 4.22
CA LEU A 99 -10.12 -1.25 4.30
C LEU A 99 -11.62 -1.05 4.55
N GLY A 100 -12.40 -2.13 4.59
CA GLY A 100 -13.86 -2.08 4.73
C GLY A 100 -14.57 -1.55 3.48
N GLY A 101 -13.90 -1.57 2.32
CA GLY A 101 -14.46 -1.15 1.04
C GLY A 101 -14.88 -2.35 0.20
N ASP A 102 -16.02 -2.23 -0.49
CA ASP A 102 -16.39 -3.12 -1.58
C ASP A 102 -15.61 -2.68 -2.84
N LEU A 103 -14.36 -3.15 -3.01
CA LEU A 103 -13.69 -3.06 -4.31
C LEU A 103 -14.36 -4.08 -5.25
N LEU A 104 -15.14 -3.61 -6.23
CA LEU A 104 -15.95 -4.45 -7.15
C LEU A 104 -15.21 -4.94 -8.40
#